data_AF-A0A2R6AFT7-F1
#
_entry.id   AF-A0A2R6AFT7-F1
#
_cell.length_a   1.000
_cell.length_b   1.000
_cell.length_c   1.000
_cell.angle_alpha   90.00
_cell.angle_beta   90.00
_cell.angle_gamma   90.00
#
_symmetry.space_group_name_H-M   'P 1'
#
loop_
_entity.id
_entity.type
_entity.pdbx_description
1 polymer ?
#
loop_
_entity_poly.entity_id
_entity_poly.type
_entity_poly.pdbx_seq_one_letter_code
_entity_poly.pdbx_strand_id
1 'polypeptide(L)'
;MNAKKGVSNTVFVAVAAVLVITTAIGFGLYATKSASTTTVPTTVLSTVTQFSTVTQYSTVTQFSTVTKTITPPSSGSFYNGQVITFYYTSQFMCTPALTTFFPNETQANNLTMGCEVGAAQMSAFPSDAEPVYVLVPAFAGLSIFGVTQLGATPQGFPVFEYNGQNITILTDCGASLTKTACPDHMTLVYSPAFTAVEEHLGIKNGVFGLPEGVLPTPAHSHLVTFATNQSIPWYLVIVLVFDPNIFPNPVTGQCTQIVPSNLSNPTANCLNSYSALEAAFATHDSAVSTANTNNPIWQTLGGPTLQVVVPGITSVSQLSSASNSNMLLYFSDPAVYPYPF
;
A
#
# COMPACT_ATOMS: atom_id res chain seq x y z
N MET A 1 7.59 27.59 34.47
CA MET A 1 9.04 27.35 34.50
C MET A 1 9.40 26.51 33.28
N ASN A 2 10.12 27.09 32.34
CA ASN A 2 10.47 26.46 31.05
C ASN A 2 11.58 25.43 31.24
N ALA A 3 11.31 24.16 30.98
CA ALA A 3 12.34 23.16 30.74
C ALA A 3 12.43 22.90 29.23
N LYS A 4 13.32 23.62 28.54
CA LYS A 4 13.75 23.26 27.20
C LYS A 4 14.49 21.92 27.29
N LYS A 5 13.92 20.84 26.75
CA LYS A 5 14.69 19.63 26.43
C LYS A 5 15.11 19.73 24.97
N GLY A 6 16.30 20.28 24.75
CA GLY A 6 17.00 20.12 23.47
C GLY A 6 17.45 18.66 23.35
N VAL A 7 17.13 18.02 22.23
CA VAL A 7 17.72 16.73 21.87
C VAL A 7 19.21 16.97 21.62
N SER A 8 20.05 16.36 22.45
CA SER A 8 21.50 16.54 22.41
C SER A 8 22.09 15.92 21.14
N ASN A 9 22.85 16.70 20.37
CA ASN A 9 23.64 16.26 19.20
C ASN A 9 24.56 15.07 19.51
N THR A 10 24.90 14.83 20.79
CA THR A 10 25.74 13.71 21.20
C THR A 10 25.04 12.35 21.11
N VAL A 11 23.72 12.29 21.23
CA VAL A 11 22.94 11.04 21.06
C VAL A 11 22.83 10.67 19.58
N PHE A 12 22.74 11.66 18.69
CA PHE A 12 22.67 11.45 17.25
C PHE A 12 24.00 10.92 16.67
N VAL A 13 25.14 11.41 17.16
CA VAL A 13 26.48 10.91 16.77
C VAL A 13 26.75 9.51 17.31
N ALA A 14 26.28 9.17 18.52
CA ALA A 14 26.44 7.83 19.10
C ALA A 14 25.61 6.77 18.36
N VAL A 15 24.39 7.12 17.93
CA VAL A 15 23.53 6.23 17.12
C VAL A 15 24.09 6.05 15.71
N ALA A 16 24.64 7.12 15.10
CA ALA A 16 25.30 7.05 13.79
C ALA A 16 26.57 6.17 13.81
N ALA A 17 27.38 6.22 14.88
CA ALA A 17 28.59 5.40 15.00
C ALA A 17 28.28 3.90 15.21
N VAL A 18 27.21 3.55 15.95
CA VAL A 18 26.77 2.17 16.14
C VAL A 18 26.14 1.58 14.87
N LEU A 19 25.46 2.41 14.06
CA LEU A 19 24.91 2.01 12.76
C LEU A 19 25.99 1.78 11.69
N VAL A 20 27.10 2.51 11.71
CA VAL A 20 28.22 2.32 10.76
C VAL A 20 29.04 1.05 11.07
N ILE A 21 29.17 0.65 12.34
CA ILE A 21 29.89 -0.58 12.71
C ILE A 21 29.05 -1.85 12.45
N THR A 22 27.71 -1.77 12.56
CA THR A 22 26.82 -2.92 12.33
C THR A 22 26.51 -3.16 10.84
N THR A 23 26.66 -2.16 9.98
CA THR A 23 26.51 -2.33 8.51
C THR A 23 27.77 -2.86 7.81
N ALA A 24 28.96 -2.75 8.42
CA ALA A 24 30.20 -3.30 7.84
C ALA A 24 30.47 -4.78 8.17
N ILE A 25 29.88 -5.33 9.25
CA ILE A 25 30.05 -6.75 9.62
C ILE A 25 28.90 -7.62 9.09
N GLY A 26 27.72 -7.04 8.85
CA GLY A 26 26.55 -7.76 8.30
C GLY A 26 26.65 -8.13 6.81
N PHE A 27 27.44 -7.40 6.03
CA PHE A 27 27.65 -7.68 4.59
C PHE A 27 28.83 -8.63 4.29
N GLY A 28 29.64 -8.99 5.29
CA GLY A 28 30.75 -9.95 5.14
C GLY A 28 30.38 -11.43 5.34
N LEU A 29 29.20 -11.75 5.89
CA LEU A 29 28.79 -13.12 6.21
C LEU A 29 27.54 -13.61 5.47
N TYR A 30 26.97 -12.82 4.55
CA TYR A 30 25.93 -13.28 3.62
C TYR A 30 26.47 -13.56 2.20
N ALA A 31 27.78 -13.40 1.98
CA ALA A 31 28.45 -13.69 0.70
C ALA A 31 29.02 -15.13 0.60
N THR A 32 28.66 -16.05 1.50
CA THR A 32 29.07 -17.47 1.39
C THR A 32 27.91 -18.47 1.49
N LYS A 33 26.67 -18.07 1.21
CA LYS A 33 25.58 -19.05 1.07
C LYS A 33 25.50 -19.54 -0.37
N SER A 34 26.26 -20.60 -0.66
CA SER A 34 26.16 -21.34 -1.92
C SER A 34 24.71 -21.76 -2.19
N ALA A 35 24.26 -21.54 -3.42
CA ALA A 35 22.96 -22.00 -3.90
C ALA A 35 22.90 -23.53 -3.84
N SER A 36 21.93 -24.07 -3.08
CA SER A 36 21.59 -25.49 -3.17
C SER A 36 20.64 -25.69 -4.34
N THR A 37 21.17 -26.19 -5.45
CA THR A 37 20.38 -26.84 -6.50
C THR A 37 19.94 -28.21 -6.01
N THR A 38 18.63 -28.43 -5.89
CA THR A 38 18.08 -29.76 -5.64
C THR A 38 17.82 -30.47 -6.97
N THR A 39 18.70 -31.38 -7.34
CA THR A 39 18.47 -32.32 -8.45
C THR A 39 17.67 -33.51 -7.95
N VAL A 40 16.46 -33.71 -8.48
CA VAL A 40 15.67 -34.92 -8.25
C VAL A 40 16.05 -35.96 -9.32
N PRO A 41 16.57 -37.14 -8.96
CA PRO A 41 16.84 -38.20 -9.94
C PRO A 41 15.50 -38.76 -10.42
N THR A 42 15.24 -38.68 -11.72
CA THR A 42 14.15 -39.44 -12.33
C THR A 42 14.76 -40.56 -13.15
N THR A 43 14.54 -41.79 -12.70
CA THR A 43 14.94 -43.02 -13.38
C THR A 43 14.09 -43.19 -14.63
N VAL A 44 14.68 -43.05 -15.82
CA VAL A 44 14.02 -43.44 -17.07
C VAL A 44 14.61 -44.77 -17.52
N LEU A 45 13.78 -45.80 -17.51
CA LEU A 45 14.14 -47.16 -17.89
C LEU A 45 14.49 -47.22 -19.39
N SER A 46 15.66 -47.74 -19.72
CA SER A 46 16.02 -48.15 -21.09
C SER A 46 15.77 -49.65 -21.23
N THR A 47 15.09 -50.07 -22.29
CA THR A 47 14.93 -51.49 -22.63
C THR A 47 15.57 -51.75 -23.99
N VAL A 48 16.65 -52.53 -24.00
CA VAL A 48 17.25 -53.11 -25.21
C VAL A 48 16.57 -54.46 -25.47
N THR A 49 16.19 -54.71 -26.72
CA THR A 49 15.42 -55.87 -27.20
C THR A 49 16.27 -57.15 -27.23
N GLN A 50 15.71 -58.31 -26.83
CA GLN A 50 15.87 -59.58 -27.57
C GLN A 50 14.89 -60.70 -27.12
N PHE A 51 14.25 -61.28 -28.15
CA PHE A 51 13.52 -62.55 -28.34
C PHE A 51 12.41 -63.08 -27.40
N SER A 52 11.20 -63.03 -27.98
CA SER A 52 10.17 -64.09 -28.15
C SER A 52 9.51 -64.74 -26.93
N THR A 53 8.29 -64.31 -26.64
CA THR A 53 7.06 -65.15 -26.63
C THR A 53 5.87 -64.21 -26.46
N VAL A 54 4.84 -64.37 -27.28
CA VAL A 54 3.71 -63.42 -27.37
C VAL A 54 2.87 -63.48 -26.10
N THR A 55 2.78 -62.37 -25.38
CA THR A 55 1.73 -62.08 -24.37
C THR A 55 1.22 -60.68 -24.66
N GLN A 56 -0.07 -60.53 -24.99
CA GLN A 56 -0.67 -59.23 -25.24
C GLN A 56 -0.87 -58.48 -23.92
N TYR A 57 -0.19 -57.34 -23.77
CA TYR A 57 -0.46 -56.37 -22.72
C TYR A 57 -1.29 -55.24 -23.31
N SER A 58 -2.46 -54.97 -22.72
CA SER A 58 -3.26 -53.78 -23.04
C SER A 58 -2.89 -52.66 -22.06
N THR A 59 -2.42 -51.52 -22.58
CA THR A 59 -2.07 -50.35 -21.78
C THR A 59 -3.29 -49.42 -21.73
N VAL A 60 -4.04 -49.44 -20.63
CA VAL A 60 -5.11 -48.47 -20.39
C VAL A 60 -4.47 -47.21 -19.82
N THR A 61 -4.52 -46.10 -20.58
CA THR A 61 -4.04 -44.80 -20.12
C THR A 61 -5.19 -44.08 -19.42
N GLN A 62 -5.18 -44.05 -18.08
CA GLN A 62 -6.12 -43.24 -17.30
C GLN A 62 -5.54 -41.83 -17.14
N PHE A 63 -6.23 -40.82 -17.68
CA PHE A 63 -5.97 -39.43 -17.37
C PHE A 63 -6.69 -39.07 -16.07
N SER A 64 -5.94 -38.70 -15.03
CA SER A 64 -6.51 -38.11 -13.82
C SER A 64 -6.27 -36.60 -13.88
N THR A 65 -7.33 -35.83 -14.07
CA THR A 65 -7.29 -34.37 -13.98
C THR A 65 -7.34 -33.99 -12.51
N VAL A 66 -6.20 -33.60 -11.93
CA VAL A 66 -6.16 -33.01 -10.59
C VAL A 66 -6.54 -31.54 -10.72
N THR A 67 -7.79 -31.20 -10.42
CA THR A 67 -8.24 -29.81 -10.34
C THR A 67 -7.70 -29.21 -9.02
N LYS A 68 -6.58 -28.49 -9.09
CA LYS A 68 -6.10 -27.69 -7.97
C LYS A 68 -6.86 -26.36 -7.98
N THR A 69 -7.74 -26.14 -7.01
CA THR A 69 -8.33 -24.82 -6.78
C THR A 69 -7.19 -23.87 -6.35
N ILE A 70 -6.78 -22.98 -7.26
CA ILE A 70 -5.91 -21.86 -6.90
C ILE A 70 -6.82 -20.81 -6.30
N THR A 71 -6.75 -20.61 -4.98
CA THR A 71 -7.37 -19.44 -4.37
C THR A 71 -6.58 -18.22 -4.83
N PRO A 72 -7.20 -17.27 -5.57
CA PRO A 72 -6.51 -16.05 -5.97
C PRO A 72 -6.05 -15.29 -4.72
N PRO A 73 -4.92 -14.57 -4.79
CA PRO A 73 -4.53 -13.67 -3.72
C PRO A 73 -5.68 -12.68 -3.42
N SER A 74 -5.89 -12.35 -2.15
CA SER A 74 -7.03 -11.54 -1.75
C SER A 74 -6.70 -10.53 -0.67
N SER A 75 -7.50 -9.46 -0.62
CA SER A 75 -7.50 -8.46 0.47
C SER A 75 -8.93 -8.02 0.80
N GLY A 76 -9.10 -7.25 1.87
CA GLY A 76 -10.35 -6.55 2.14
C GLY A 76 -10.51 -5.27 1.31
N SER A 77 -11.76 -4.80 1.25
CA SER A 77 -12.16 -3.50 0.69
C SER A 77 -13.50 -3.10 1.30
N PHE A 78 -13.92 -1.85 1.10
CA PHE A 78 -15.22 -1.35 1.51
C PHE A 78 -16.13 -1.07 0.32
N TYR A 79 -17.39 -1.44 0.48
CA TYR A 79 -18.45 -1.10 -0.45
C TYR A 79 -19.76 -0.89 0.31
N ASN A 80 -20.33 0.30 0.19
CA ASN A 80 -21.66 0.64 0.72
C ASN A 80 -21.86 0.26 2.21
N GLY A 81 -20.87 0.57 3.05
CA GLY A 81 -20.91 0.30 4.49
C GLY A 81 -20.54 -1.13 4.88
N GLN A 82 -20.20 -1.98 3.91
CA GLN A 82 -19.83 -3.38 4.13
C GLN A 82 -18.35 -3.61 3.82
N VAL A 83 -17.76 -4.59 4.50
CA VAL A 83 -16.45 -5.12 4.14
C VAL A 83 -16.65 -6.21 3.09
N ILE A 84 -15.96 -6.10 1.97
CA ILE A 84 -16.01 -7.03 0.85
C ILE A 84 -14.61 -7.56 0.52
N THR A 85 -14.53 -8.55 -0.37
CA THR A 85 -13.28 -9.19 -0.75
C THR A 85 -12.80 -8.66 -2.09
N PHE A 86 -11.52 -8.35 -2.21
CA PHE A 86 -10.82 -8.21 -3.48
C PHE A 86 -10.10 -9.52 -3.83
N TYR A 87 -10.22 -9.97 -5.07
CA TYR A 87 -9.43 -11.06 -5.64
C TYR A 87 -8.55 -10.51 -6.76
N TYR A 88 -7.24 -10.50 -6.51
CA TYR A 88 -6.25 -10.11 -7.50
C TYR A 88 -6.17 -11.17 -8.59
N THR A 89 -6.28 -10.74 -9.85
CA THR A 89 -6.34 -11.63 -11.02
C THR A 89 -5.16 -11.45 -11.96
N SER A 90 -4.40 -10.36 -11.77
CA SER A 90 -3.24 -10.00 -12.57
C SER A 90 -2.34 -9.06 -11.77
N GLN A 91 -1.08 -8.94 -12.20
CA GLN A 91 -0.18 -7.93 -11.68
C GLN A 91 -0.66 -6.51 -12.04
N PHE A 92 -0.24 -5.54 -11.24
CA PHE A 92 -0.43 -4.12 -11.50
C PHE A 92 0.29 -3.67 -12.78
N MET A 93 -0.16 -2.55 -13.33
CA MET A 93 0.50 -1.85 -14.43
C MET A 93 0.53 -0.36 -14.17
N CYS A 94 1.49 0.34 -14.78
CA CYS A 94 1.64 1.78 -14.64
C CYS A 94 1.69 2.42 -16.03
N THR A 95 0.64 3.19 -16.36
CA THR A 95 0.39 3.71 -17.70
C THR A 95 -0.11 5.16 -17.68
N PRO A 96 0.49 6.04 -18.50
CA PRO A 96 1.79 5.89 -19.13
C PRO A 96 2.90 5.73 -18.09
N ALA A 97 4.08 5.26 -18.48
CA ALA A 97 5.20 5.12 -17.54
C ALA A 97 5.62 6.47 -16.93
N LEU A 98 6.21 6.43 -15.74
CA LEU A 98 6.74 7.59 -14.99
C LEU A 98 7.54 8.57 -15.87
N THR A 99 8.33 8.07 -16.83
CA THR A 99 9.12 8.89 -17.77
C THR A 99 8.29 9.89 -18.58
N THR A 100 7.00 9.64 -18.75
CA THR A 100 6.06 10.54 -19.44
C THR A 100 5.78 11.80 -18.63
N PHE A 101 5.72 11.66 -17.30
CA PHE A 101 5.40 12.73 -16.37
C PHE A 101 6.67 13.40 -15.83
N PHE A 102 7.68 12.58 -15.50
CA PHE A 102 8.91 13.01 -14.84
C PHE A 102 10.15 12.43 -15.57
N PRO A 103 10.48 12.95 -16.77
CA PRO A 103 11.59 12.42 -17.59
C PRO A 103 12.97 12.62 -16.96
N ASN A 104 13.11 13.56 -16.03
CA ASN A 104 14.38 13.88 -15.38
C ASN A 104 14.66 13.02 -14.12
N GLU A 105 13.67 12.28 -13.62
CA GLU A 105 13.77 11.45 -12.41
C GLU A 105 14.42 10.10 -12.70
N THR A 106 15.63 10.14 -13.26
CA THR A 106 16.32 8.96 -13.83
C THR A 106 16.51 7.81 -12.84
N GLN A 107 16.79 8.12 -11.57
CA GLN A 107 16.95 7.09 -10.53
C GLN A 107 15.60 6.46 -10.14
N ALA A 108 14.55 7.27 -10.00
CA ALA A 108 13.20 6.79 -9.68
C ALA A 108 12.62 5.92 -10.81
N ASN A 109 12.87 6.29 -12.07
CA ASN A 109 12.43 5.54 -13.25
C ASN A 109 12.97 4.10 -13.30
N ASN A 110 14.11 3.83 -12.68
CA ASN A 110 14.70 2.49 -12.63
C ASN A 110 14.16 1.61 -11.50
N LEU A 111 13.56 2.19 -10.46
CA LEU A 111 13.20 1.48 -9.22
C LEU A 111 11.69 1.28 -9.05
N THR A 112 10.88 2.21 -9.55
CA THR A 112 9.43 2.24 -9.30
C THR A 112 8.63 1.44 -10.33
N MET A 113 9.30 0.75 -11.25
CA MET A 113 8.67 0.03 -12.37
C MET A 113 7.72 0.93 -13.19
N GLY A 114 7.99 2.25 -13.17
CA GLY A 114 7.19 3.26 -13.86
C GLY A 114 5.98 3.76 -13.09
N CYS A 115 5.78 3.40 -11.82
CA CYS A 115 4.60 3.73 -11.02
C CYS A 115 4.79 4.99 -10.17
N GLU A 116 3.77 5.84 -10.14
CA GLU A 116 3.83 7.12 -9.45
C GLU A 116 2.48 7.60 -8.91
N VAL A 117 2.57 8.47 -7.92
CA VAL A 117 1.45 9.24 -7.36
C VAL A 117 1.79 10.71 -7.46
N GLY A 118 0.97 11.49 -8.17
CA GLY A 118 1.25 12.89 -8.45
C GLY A 118 0.71 13.33 -9.80
N ALA A 119 0.67 12.44 -10.79
CA ALA A 119 0.00 12.68 -12.05
C ALA A 119 -0.71 11.43 -12.61
N ALA A 120 -1.65 11.68 -13.51
CA ALA A 120 -2.38 10.64 -14.24
C ALA A 120 -2.71 11.16 -15.63
N GLN A 121 -2.90 10.24 -16.58
CA GLN A 121 -3.41 10.56 -17.90
C GLN A 121 -4.61 9.65 -18.20
N MET A 122 -5.81 10.10 -17.85
CA MET A 122 -7.04 9.31 -17.98
C MET A 122 -7.25 8.72 -19.38
N SER A 123 -6.83 9.42 -20.44
CA SER A 123 -6.94 8.95 -21.82
C SER A 123 -6.07 7.72 -22.15
N ALA A 124 -5.12 7.37 -21.29
CA ALA A 124 -4.24 6.22 -21.44
C ALA A 124 -4.76 4.97 -20.70
N PHE A 125 -5.79 5.12 -19.86
CA PHE A 125 -6.43 4.00 -19.20
C PHE A 125 -7.39 3.25 -20.13
N PRO A 126 -7.61 1.94 -19.92
CA PRO A 126 -8.66 1.19 -20.59
C PRO A 126 -10.02 1.89 -20.43
N SER A 127 -10.86 1.83 -21.46
CA SER A 127 -12.17 2.51 -21.45
C SER A 127 -13.18 1.90 -20.47
N ASP A 128 -12.95 0.66 -20.04
CA ASP A 128 -13.70 -0.08 -19.04
C ASP A 128 -13.07 0.00 -17.63
N ALA A 129 -12.06 0.86 -17.45
CA ALA A 129 -11.41 1.03 -16.16
C ALA A 129 -12.27 1.86 -15.21
N GLU A 130 -12.38 1.40 -13.97
CA GLU A 130 -13.22 2.00 -12.93
C GLU A 130 -12.37 2.50 -11.74
N PRO A 131 -12.84 3.48 -10.95
CA PRO A 131 -12.05 4.02 -9.85
C PRO A 131 -12.01 3.06 -8.66
N VAL A 132 -10.83 2.88 -8.09
CA VAL A 132 -10.64 2.37 -6.73
C VAL A 132 -9.96 3.44 -5.88
N TYR A 133 -10.55 3.74 -4.72
CA TYR A 133 -10.03 4.75 -3.81
C TYR A 133 -9.11 4.08 -2.78
N VAL A 134 -7.85 4.50 -2.77
CA VAL A 134 -6.83 3.98 -1.86
C VAL A 134 -6.76 4.90 -0.65
N LEU A 135 -7.30 4.44 0.46
CA LEU A 135 -7.39 5.17 1.72
C LEU A 135 -6.08 5.01 2.50
N VAL A 136 -5.25 6.04 2.48
CA VAL A 136 -3.99 6.09 3.24
C VAL A 136 -4.24 6.83 4.56
N PRO A 137 -3.96 6.22 5.74
CA PRO A 137 -4.15 6.85 7.04
C PRO A 137 -3.05 7.88 7.31
N ALA A 138 -3.02 8.96 6.53
CA ALA A 138 -2.00 9.99 6.57
C ALA A 138 -1.84 10.65 7.96
N PHE A 139 -2.89 10.61 8.79
CA PHE A 139 -2.82 11.03 10.19
C PHE A 139 -1.79 10.28 11.04
N ALA A 140 -1.41 9.05 10.66
CA ALA A 140 -0.36 8.28 11.31
C ALA A 140 1.06 8.72 10.91
N GLY A 141 1.18 9.77 10.10
CA GLY A 141 2.44 10.37 9.68
C GLY A 141 3.34 9.41 8.91
N LEU A 142 4.64 9.50 9.11
CA LEU A 142 5.63 8.71 8.34
C LEU A 142 5.57 7.21 8.63
N SER A 143 4.89 6.78 9.70
CA SER A 143 4.72 5.35 10.01
C SER A 143 3.94 4.59 8.94
N ILE A 144 3.19 5.31 8.07
CA ILE A 144 2.45 4.71 6.95
C ILE A 144 3.35 3.97 5.96
N PHE A 145 4.65 4.28 5.90
CA PHE A 145 5.59 3.64 4.99
C PHE A 145 6.12 2.28 5.50
N GLY A 146 5.64 1.80 6.64
CA GLY A 146 5.98 0.45 7.16
C GLY A 146 7.39 0.30 7.73
N VAL A 147 8.18 1.37 7.73
CA VAL A 147 9.54 1.40 8.26
C VAL A 147 9.47 1.55 9.79
N THR A 148 10.03 0.61 10.54
CA THR A 148 9.98 0.63 12.01
C THR A 148 10.71 1.83 12.61
N GLN A 149 11.76 2.32 11.95
CA GLN A 149 12.46 3.55 12.31
C GLN A 149 11.58 4.81 12.14
N LEU A 150 10.52 4.74 11.34
CA LEU A 150 9.50 5.78 11.19
C LEU A 150 8.29 5.57 12.10
N GLY A 151 8.36 4.61 13.03
CA GLY A 151 7.31 4.35 14.02
C GLY A 151 6.30 3.27 13.62
N ALA A 152 6.47 2.61 12.47
CA ALA A 152 5.60 1.51 12.08
C ALA A 152 5.80 0.26 12.96
N THR A 153 4.79 -0.60 13.00
CA THR A 153 4.92 -1.95 13.57
C THR A 153 5.85 -2.84 12.71
N PRO A 154 6.45 -3.91 13.27
CA PRO A 154 7.23 -4.87 12.47
C PRO A 154 6.44 -5.58 11.35
N GLN A 155 5.12 -5.58 11.45
CA GLN A 155 4.20 -6.12 10.44
C GLN A 155 4.03 -5.15 9.27
N GLY A 156 4.34 -3.86 9.44
CA GLY A 156 4.14 -2.81 8.43
C GLY A 156 2.84 -2.03 8.57
N PHE A 157 2.17 -2.15 9.72
CA PHE A 157 1.03 -1.29 10.05
C PHE A 157 1.49 0.05 10.63
N PRO A 158 0.82 1.17 10.26
CA PRO A 158 1.04 2.48 10.86
C PRO A 158 0.73 2.48 12.35
N VAL A 159 1.37 3.41 13.07
CA VAL A 159 1.09 3.70 14.47
C VAL A 159 0.80 5.18 14.61
N PHE A 160 -0.36 5.48 15.19
CA PHE A 160 -0.76 6.84 15.53
C PHE A 160 -0.54 7.06 17.03
N GLU A 161 0.27 8.05 17.38
CA GLU A 161 0.47 8.46 18.77
C GLU A 161 -0.54 9.53 19.15
N TYR A 162 -1.37 9.25 20.17
CA TYR A 162 -2.33 10.21 20.70
C TYR A 162 -2.43 10.12 22.22
N ASN A 163 -2.35 11.25 22.91
CA ASN A 163 -2.38 11.34 24.38
C ASN A 163 -1.42 10.37 25.10
N GLY A 164 -0.22 10.18 24.54
CA GLY A 164 0.81 9.28 25.08
C GLY A 164 0.51 7.79 24.90
N GLN A 165 -0.47 7.44 24.06
CA GLN A 165 -0.77 6.06 23.67
C GLN A 165 -0.44 5.83 22.20
N ASN A 166 0.16 4.67 21.93
CA ASN A 166 0.40 4.20 20.57
C ASN A 166 -0.77 3.35 20.10
N ILE A 167 -1.49 3.82 19.09
CA ILE A 167 -2.63 3.15 18.50
C ILE A 167 -2.18 2.56 17.16
N THR A 168 -2.19 1.23 17.05
CA THR A 168 -1.93 0.58 15.76
C THR A 168 -3.13 0.75 14.85
N ILE A 169 -2.89 1.28 13.65
CA ILE A 169 -3.93 1.45 12.64
C ILE A 169 -3.91 0.23 11.74
N LEU A 170 -4.93 -0.61 11.89
CA LEU A 170 -5.10 -1.76 11.01
C LEU A 170 -5.67 -1.29 9.68
N THR A 171 -5.07 -1.77 8.60
CA THR A 171 -5.45 -1.50 7.21
C THR A 171 -5.65 -2.84 6.50
N ASP A 172 -6.35 -2.84 5.36
CA ASP A 172 -6.49 -4.07 4.54
C ASP A 172 -5.14 -4.53 3.99
N CYS A 173 -4.28 -3.57 3.67
CA CYS A 173 -2.91 -3.76 3.22
C CYS A 173 -1.96 -3.06 4.18
N GLY A 174 -1.00 -3.79 4.77
CA GLY A 174 0.20 -3.17 5.33
C GLY A 174 1.01 -2.46 4.26
N ALA A 175 1.99 -1.67 4.68
CA ALA A 175 2.90 -1.05 3.72
C ALA A 175 3.65 -2.11 2.91
N SER A 176 4.02 -1.78 1.68
CA SER A 176 4.85 -2.66 0.87
C SER A 176 6.21 -2.97 1.52
N LEU A 177 6.88 -4.03 1.06
CA LEU A 177 8.10 -4.59 1.66
C LEU A 177 7.92 -5.17 3.07
N THR A 178 6.69 -5.29 3.57
CA THR A 178 6.39 -5.91 4.87
C THR A 178 5.55 -7.19 4.73
N LYS A 179 5.34 -7.89 5.86
CA LYS A 179 4.64 -9.18 5.89
C LYS A 179 3.15 -9.09 5.58
N THR A 180 2.54 -7.93 5.81
CA THR A 180 1.09 -7.71 5.62
C THR A 180 0.79 -6.86 4.39
N ALA A 181 1.80 -6.59 3.55
CA ALA A 181 1.61 -5.94 2.26
C ALA A 181 0.58 -6.71 1.41
N CYS A 182 -0.22 -5.97 0.64
CA CYS A 182 -1.13 -6.61 -0.29
C CYS A 182 -0.37 -7.37 -1.39
N PRO A 183 -0.90 -8.52 -1.81
CA PRO A 183 -0.32 -9.30 -2.89
C PRO A 183 -0.43 -8.51 -4.20
N ASP A 184 0.54 -8.69 -5.10
CA ASP A 184 0.54 -8.09 -6.44
C ASP A 184 0.32 -6.56 -6.45
N HIS A 185 0.86 -5.89 -5.43
CA HIS A 185 0.95 -4.43 -5.32
C HIS A 185 2.33 -3.93 -5.74
N MET A 186 2.38 -2.72 -6.30
CA MET A 186 3.63 -2.00 -6.51
C MET A 186 4.40 -1.86 -5.19
N THR A 187 5.68 -2.20 -5.25
CA THR A 187 6.54 -2.21 -4.06
C THR A 187 7.11 -0.84 -3.74
N LEU A 188 7.44 -0.05 -4.76
CA LEU A 188 7.97 1.30 -4.61
C LEU A 188 7.21 2.21 -5.58
N VAL A 189 6.92 3.42 -5.12
CA VAL A 189 6.23 4.44 -5.90
C VAL A 189 7.00 5.75 -5.80
N TYR A 190 7.06 6.49 -6.91
CA TYR A 190 7.55 7.86 -6.91
C TYR A 190 6.42 8.83 -6.59
N SER A 191 6.69 9.89 -5.83
CA SER A 191 5.79 11.01 -5.71
C SER A 191 6.55 12.32 -5.47
N PRO A 192 6.19 13.41 -6.18
CA PRO A 192 6.65 14.76 -5.82
C PRO A 192 6.24 15.16 -4.40
N ALA A 193 5.13 14.62 -3.88
CA ALA A 193 4.71 14.87 -2.50
C ALA A 193 5.67 14.24 -1.50
N PHE A 194 6.25 13.07 -1.80
CA PHE A 194 7.28 12.47 -0.96
C PHE A 194 8.55 13.31 -0.94
N THR A 195 8.96 13.81 -2.12
CA THR A 195 10.09 14.75 -2.23
C THR A 195 9.88 15.97 -1.34
N ALA A 196 8.70 16.59 -1.41
CA ALA A 196 8.38 17.76 -0.58
C ALA A 196 8.44 17.45 0.93
N VAL A 197 7.99 16.25 1.35
CA VAL A 197 8.08 15.82 2.75
C VAL A 197 9.53 15.57 3.17
N GLU A 198 10.34 14.96 2.31
CA GLU A 198 11.78 14.79 2.54
C GLU A 198 12.47 16.14 2.70
N GLU A 199 12.22 17.09 1.80
CA GLU A 199 12.76 18.45 1.88
C GLU A 199 12.33 19.18 3.15
N HIS A 200 11.06 19.07 3.55
CA HIS A 200 10.54 19.63 4.81
C HIS A 200 11.27 19.08 6.05
N LEU A 201 11.72 17.82 5.96
CA LEU A 201 12.53 17.15 6.99
C LEU A 201 14.03 17.41 6.84
N GLY A 202 14.45 18.19 5.84
CA GLY A 202 15.86 18.49 5.56
C GLY A 202 16.63 17.35 4.89
N ILE A 203 15.93 16.36 4.33
CA ILE A 203 16.50 15.28 3.52
C ILE A 203 16.54 15.75 2.06
N LYS A 204 17.65 15.51 1.36
CA LYS A 204 17.88 16.01 -0.01
C LYS A 204 18.42 14.97 -0.99
N ASN A 205 18.54 13.72 -0.56
CA ASN A 205 19.13 12.63 -1.36
C ASN A 205 18.34 11.33 -1.20
N GLY A 206 17.06 11.43 -0.84
CA GLY A 206 16.22 10.30 -0.46
C GLY A 206 16.57 9.68 0.91
N VAL A 207 15.80 8.66 1.28
CA VAL A 207 15.95 7.90 2.54
C VAL A 207 16.00 6.40 2.31
N PHE A 208 16.53 5.65 3.28
CA PHE A 208 16.58 4.17 3.28
C PHE A 208 17.30 3.55 2.08
N GLY A 209 18.22 4.30 1.46
CA GLY A 209 18.91 3.87 0.24
C GLY A 209 18.06 3.96 -1.03
N LEU A 210 16.91 4.62 -0.95
CA LEU A 210 16.05 4.96 -2.09
C LEU A 210 16.38 6.37 -2.59
N PRO A 211 16.17 6.66 -3.89
CA PRO A 211 16.23 8.01 -4.41
C PRO A 211 15.19 8.92 -3.76
N GLU A 212 15.43 10.22 -3.86
CA GLU A 212 14.45 11.24 -3.49
C GLU A 212 13.10 11.00 -4.17
N GLY A 213 12.03 11.20 -3.41
CA GLY A 213 10.67 11.01 -3.85
C GLY A 213 10.24 9.56 -4.04
N VAL A 214 11.10 8.57 -3.77
CA VAL A 214 10.77 7.14 -3.89
C VAL A 214 10.62 6.52 -2.51
N LEU A 215 9.41 6.03 -2.20
CA LEU A 215 9.12 5.36 -0.95
C LEU A 215 8.35 4.05 -1.19
N PRO A 216 8.32 3.14 -0.20
CA PRO A 216 7.40 2.02 -0.21
C PRO A 216 5.98 2.52 -0.39
N THR A 217 5.15 1.78 -1.13
CA THR A 217 3.70 2.00 -1.14
C THR A 217 3.19 2.00 0.31
N PRO A 218 2.51 3.07 0.77
CA PRO A 218 2.02 3.18 2.13
C PRO A 218 1.03 2.06 2.49
N ALA A 219 0.87 1.78 3.77
CA ALA A 219 -0.25 0.99 4.25
C ALA A 219 -1.58 1.69 3.91
N HIS A 220 -2.59 0.93 3.51
CA HIS A 220 -3.84 1.49 3.02
C HIS A 220 -4.99 0.48 3.03
N SER A 221 -6.19 1.02 2.89
CA SER A 221 -7.43 0.27 2.63
C SER A 221 -8.02 0.66 1.29
N HIS A 222 -8.93 -0.16 0.77
CA HIS A 222 -9.60 0.09 -0.49
C HIS A 222 -11.07 0.48 -0.29
N LEU A 223 -11.58 1.34 -1.16
CA LEU A 223 -12.98 1.70 -1.26
C LEU A 223 -13.38 1.67 -2.74
N VAL A 224 -14.51 1.03 -3.04
CA VAL A 224 -15.08 0.92 -4.39
C VAL A 224 -16.49 1.49 -4.46
N THR A 225 -16.94 1.80 -5.67
CA THR A 225 -18.27 2.37 -5.95
C THR A 225 -19.32 1.33 -6.33
N PHE A 226 -18.89 0.12 -6.70
CA PHE A 226 -19.73 -1.04 -6.98
C PHE A 226 -18.95 -2.31 -6.65
N ALA A 227 -19.60 -3.47 -6.76
CA ALA A 227 -18.98 -4.79 -6.60
C ALA A 227 -19.23 -5.65 -7.84
N THR A 228 -18.24 -6.44 -8.26
CA THR A 228 -18.31 -7.31 -9.42
C THR A 228 -17.54 -8.63 -9.20
N ASN A 229 -18.05 -9.71 -9.78
CA ASN A 229 -17.33 -10.99 -9.83
C ASN A 229 -16.39 -11.06 -11.03
N GLN A 230 -16.43 -10.07 -11.93
CA GLN A 230 -15.61 -10.03 -13.13
C GLN A 230 -14.30 -9.30 -12.84
N SER A 231 -13.22 -9.82 -13.40
CA SER A 231 -11.93 -9.13 -13.40
C SER A 231 -11.99 -7.96 -14.37
N ILE A 232 -11.85 -6.74 -13.87
CA ILE A 232 -11.80 -5.51 -14.68
C ILE A 232 -10.56 -4.69 -14.28
N PRO A 233 -10.12 -3.73 -15.12
CA PRO A 233 -9.10 -2.77 -14.73
C PRO A 233 -9.66 -1.74 -13.74
N TRP A 234 -8.85 -1.37 -12.75
CA TRP A 234 -9.17 -0.35 -11.76
C TRP A 234 -8.06 0.68 -11.70
N TYR A 235 -8.39 1.96 -11.92
CA TYR A 235 -7.44 3.05 -11.75
C TYR A 235 -7.48 3.59 -10.33
N LEU A 236 -6.32 3.97 -9.80
CA LEU A 236 -6.20 4.33 -8.40
C LEU A 236 -6.46 5.81 -8.18
N VAL A 237 -7.24 6.14 -7.16
CA VAL A 237 -7.39 7.50 -6.63
C VAL A 237 -6.86 7.48 -5.20
N ILE A 238 -5.68 8.08 -4.99
CA ILE A 238 -5.03 8.09 -3.69
C ILE A 238 -5.67 9.15 -2.80
N VAL A 239 -6.25 8.72 -1.68
CA VAL A 239 -6.93 9.55 -0.68
C VAL A 239 -6.08 9.59 0.59
N LEU A 240 -5.60 10.78 0.95
CA LEU A 240 -4.91 11.02 2.22
C LEU A 240 -5.94 11.32 3.30
N VAL A 241 -6.09 10.42 4.26
CA VAL A 241 -7.03 10.57 5.38
C VAL A 241 -6.32 11.25 6.55
N PHE A 242 -6.77 12.45 6.93
CA PHE A 242 -6.21 13.22 8.03
C PHE A 242 -7.05 13.19 9.30
N ASP A 243 -8.33 12.85 9.21
CA ASP A 243 -9.16 12.64 10.39
C ASP A 243 -9.14 11.15 10.83
N PRO A 244 -8.55 10.82 11.99
CA PRO A 244 -8.51 9.44 12.48
C PRO A 244 -9.91 8.87 12.82
N ASN A 245 -10.91 9.72 13.06
CA ASN A 245 -12.25 9.28 13.46
C ASN A 245 -13.06 8.66 12.31
N ILE A 246 -12.61 8.83 11.07
CA ILE A 246 -13.32 8.34 9.87
C ILE A 246 -12.57 7.22 9.15
N PHE A 247 -11.44 6.76 9.70
CA PHE A 247 -10.72 5.64 9.12
C PHE A 247 -11.37 4.32 9.56
N PRO A 248 -11.95 3.54 8.63
CA PRO A 248 -12.72 2.35 8.97
C PRO A 248 -11.81 1.23 9.47
N ASN A 249 -12.33 0.45 10.41
CA ASN A 249 -11.71 -0.80 10.79
C ASN A 249 -11.83 -1.81 9.63
N PRO A 250 -10.73 -2.46 9.19
CA PRO A 250 -10.75 -3.36 8.04
C PRO A 250 -11.62 -4.60 8.25
N VAL A 251 -11.82 -5.03 9.51
CA VAL A 251 -12.65 -6.19 9.84
C VAL A 251 -14.12 -5.80 9.90
N THR A 252 -14.48 -4.71 10.58
CA THR A 252 -15.90 -4.40 10.84
C THR A 252 -16.50 -3.37 9.88
N GLY A 253 -15.67 -2.62 9.15
CA GLY A 253 -16.10 -1.47 8.35
C GLY A 253 -16.61 -0.30 9.19
N GLN A 254 -16.50 -0.36 10.51
CA GLN A 254 -16.97 0.69 11.42
C GLN A 254 -15.83 1.60 11.83
N CYS A 255 -16.15 2.86 12.07
CA CYS A 255 -15.22 3.84 12.59
C CYS A 255 -15.51 4.12 14.06
N THR A 256 -14.47 4.50 14.80
CA THR A 256 -14.56 4.88 16.19
C THR A 256 -13.96 6.27 16.37
N GLN A 257 -14.46 7.00 17.37
CA GLN A 257 -13.84 8.25 17.74
C GLN A 257 -12.53 7.98 18.49
N ILE A 258 -11.42 8.39 17.90
CA ILE A 258 -10.07 8.32 18.46
C ILE A 258 -9.67 9.69 19.05
N VAL A 259 -10.06 10.77 18.37
CA VAL A 259 -9.69 12.16 18.71
C VAL A 259 -10.96 13.00 18.92
N PRO A 260 -10.98 13.96 19.85
CA PRO A 260 -12.06 14.93 19.99
C PRO A 260 -12.37 15.63 18.67
N SER A 261 -13.66 15.86 18.42
CA SER A 261 -14.18 16.48 17.21
C SER A 261 -15.20 17.55 17.59
N ASN A 262 -15.34 18.55 16.72
CA ASN A 262 -16.35 19.61 16.84
C ASN A 262 -17.67 19.22 16.14
N LEU A 263 -17.71 18.08 15.46
CA LEU A 263 -18.90 17.54 14.84
C LEU A 263 -19.76 16.82 15.89
N SER A 264 -21.09 16.87 15.70
CA SER A 264 -22.03 16.16 16.58
C SER A 264 -21.90 14.64 16.49
N ASN A 265 -21.51 14.13 15.32
CA ASN A 265 -21.17 12.73 15.10
C ASN A 265 -19.77 12.64 14.45
N PRO A 266 -18.71 12.42 15.24
CA PRO A 266 -17.33 12.38 14.76
C PRO A 266 -17.04 11.27 13.74
N THR A 267 -17.87 10.22 13.68
CA THR A 267 -17.69 9.07 12.79
C THR A 267 -18.66 9.07 11.61
N ALA A 268 -19.43 10.15 11.42
CA ALA A 268 -20.50 10.23 10.40
C ALA A 268 -20.00 9.97 8.97
N ASN A 269 -18.77 10.40 8.66
CA ASN A 269 -18.15 10.24 7.35
C ASN A 269 -17.19 9.04 7.31
N CYS A 270 -17.46 7.99 8.07
CA CYS A 270 -16.68 6.76 8.05
C CYS A 270 -16.45 6.27 6.61
N LEU A 271 -15.19 6.10 6.20
CA LEU A 271 -14.81 5.87 4.79
C LEU A 271 -15.05 4.42 4.32
N ASN A 272 -16.23 3.90 4.63
CA ASN A 272 -16.71 2.58 4.21
C ASN A 272 -17.69 2.65 3.01
N SER A 273 -17.91 3.84 2.46
CA SER A 273 -18.78 4.09 1.31
C SER A 273 -18.32 5.31 0.51
N TYR A 274 -18.64 5.33 -0.79
CA TYR A 274 -18.27 6.45 -1.66
C TYR A 274 -18.93 7.77 -1.25
N SER A 275 -20.20 7.74 -0.82
CA SER A 275 -20.90 8.93 -0.34
C SER A 275 -20.25 9.52 0.92
N ALA A 276 -19.69 8.68 1.80
CA ALA A 276 -18.91 9.15 2.94
C ALA A 276 -17.60 9.83 2.52
N LEU A 277 -16.94 9.33 1.47
CA LEU A 277 -15.76 9.99 0.89
C LEU A 277 -16.13 11.37 0.31
N GLU A 278 -17.23 11.47 -0.44
CA GLU A 278 -17.71 12.75 -0.97
C GLU A 278 -17.97 13.77 0.15
N ALA A 279 -18.60 13.33 1.24
CA ALA A 279 -18.86 14.17 2.41
C ALA A 279 -17.57 14.56 3.15
N ALA A 280 -16.65 13.62 3.38
CA ALA A 280 -15.37 13.85 4.04
C ALA A 280 -14.50 14.85 3.27
N PHE A 281 -14.55 14.82 1.93
CA PHE A 281 -13.81 15.73 1.05
C PHE A 281 -14.23 17.20 1.20
N ALA A 282 -15.43 17.45 1.74
CA ALA A 282 -15.97 18.79 1.97
C ALA A 282 -16.11 19.16 3.46
N THR A 283 -15.77 18.25 4.38
CA THR A 283 -16.00 18.44 5.81
C THR A 283 -14.73 18.90 6.52
N HIS A 284 -14.86 19.99 7.28
CA HIS A 284 -13.83 20.48 8.19
C HIS A 284 -14.06 19.92 9.60
N ASP A 285 -13.02 19.34 10.21
CA ASP A 285 -13.07 18.84 11.58
C ASP A 285 -11.83 19.28 12.38
N SER A 286 -12.05 19.74 13.61
CA SER A 286 -11.01 20.01 14.61
C SER A 286 -10.14 18.79 14.95
N ALA A 287 -10.65 17.58 14.76
CA ALA A 287 -9.90 16.34 14.91
C ALA A 287 -8.69 16.30 13.98
N VAL A 288 -8.80 16.86 12.77
CA VAL A 288 -7.71 16.96 11.79
C VAL A 288 -6.53 17.72 12.37
N SER A 289 -6.73 18.97 12.80
CA SER A 289 -5.63 19.75 13.39
C SER A 289 -5.09 19.12 14.67
N THR A 290 -5.96 18.54 15.49
CA THR A 290 -5.60 17.91 16.76
C THR A 290 -4.70 16.69 16.55
N ALA A 291 -5.01 15.86 15.56
CA ALA A 291 -4.23 14.67 15.24
C ALA A 291 -2.90 15.00 14.53
N ASN A 292 -2.84 16.10 13.78
CA ASN A 292 -1.79 16.28 12.78
C ASN A 292 -0.79 17.43 13.04
N THR A 293 -0.92 18.18 14.14
CA THR A 293 -0.08 19.37 14.38
C THR A 293 1.44 19.08 14.26
N ASN A 294 1.88 17.87 14.61
CA ASN A 294 3.29 17.43 14.52
C ASN A 294 3.57 16.47 13.35
N ASN A 295 2.61 16.28 12.44
CA ASN A 295 2.72 15.35 11.32
C ASN A 295 3.41 16.03 10.12
N PRO A 296 4.60 15.56 9.68
CA PRO A 296 5.33 16.15 8.56
C PRO A 296 4.54 16.16 7.24
N ILE A 297 3.74 15.13 6.98
CA ILE A 297 2.92 15.03 5.75
C ILE A 297 1.89 16.16 5.74
N TRP A 298 1.17 16.33 6.84
CA TRP A 298 0.16 17.38 6.99
C TRP A 298 0.76 18.79 6.92
N GLN A 299 1.89 19.01 7.60
CA GLN A 299 2.61 20.29 7.57
C GLN A 299 3.09 20.65 6.16
N THR A 300 3.61 19.68 5.42
CA THR A 300 4.08 19.87 4.03
C THR A 300 2.94 20.29 3.10
N LEU A 301 1.73 19.79 3.34
CA LEU A 301 0.53 20.17 2.58
C LEU A 301 -0.11 21.50 3.04
N GLY A 302 0.57 22.27 3.91
CA GLY A 302 0.08 23.56 4.39
C GLY A 302 -0.97 23.46 5.49
N GLY A 303 -1.08 22.31 6.16
CA GLY A 303 -1.98 22.10 7.28
C GLY A 303 -3.47 22.10 6.92
N PRO A 304 -3.92 21.22 5.99
CA PRO A 304 -5.30 21.17 5.57
C PRO A 304 -6.25 20.91 6.76
N THR A 305 -7.44 21.50 6.71
CA THR A 305 -8.47 21.33 7.76
C THR A 305 -9.58 20.35 7.36
N LEU A 306 -9.55 19.84 6.13
CA LEU A 306 -10.50 18.86 5.62
C LEU A 306 -10.17 17.46 6.15
N GLN A 307 -11.20 16.62 6.33
CA GLN A 307 -11.01 15.26 6.84
C GLN A 307 -10.16 14.38 5.90
N VAL A 308 -10.26 14.61 4.59
CA VAL A 308 -9.44 13.96 3.57
C VAL A 308 -8.89 14.98 2.56
N VAL A 309 -7.77 14.62 1.93
CA VAL A 309 -7.19 15.34 0.79
C VAL A 309 -6.92 14.35 -0.32
N VAL A 310 -7.27 14.72 -1.55
CA VAL A 310 -6.95 13.95 -2.75
C VAL A 310 -6.06 14.82 -3.63
N PRO A 311 -4.73 14.60 -3.67
CA PRO A 311 -3.82 15.42 -4.45
C PRO A 311 -4.28 15.54 -5.92
N GLY A 312 -4.24 16.76 -6.47
CA GLY A 312 -4.68 17.04 -7.84
C GLY A 312 -6.19 17.12 -8.06
N ILE A 313 -7.01 16.77 -7.05
CA ILE A 313 -8.47 16.88 -7.10
C ILE A 313 -8.93 18.00 -6.17
N THR A 314 -9.80 18.87 -6.67
CA THR A 314 -10.22 20.11 -5.99
C THR A 314 -11.74 20.22 -5.80
N SER A 315 -12.51 19.31 -6.41
CA SER A 315 -13.96 19.25 -6.26
C SER A 315 -14.47 17.81 -6.20
N VAL A 316 -15.63 17.60 -5.56
CA VAL A 316 -16.29 16.29 -5.48
C VAL A 316 -16.56 15.71 -6.87
N SER A 317 -16.96 16.53 -7.83
CA SER A 317 -17.23 16.09 -9.22
C SER A 317 -16.03 15.46 -9.93
N GLN A 318 -14.80 15.78 -9.49
CA GLN A 318 -13.58 15.20 -10.05
C GLN A 318 -13.27 13.82 -9.46
N LEU A 319 -13.81 13.46 -8.29
CA LEU A 319 -13.54 12.17 -7.64
C LEU A 319 -13.88 10.97 -8.53
N SER A 320 -14.95 11.06 -9.32
CA SER A 320 -15.42 9.99 -10.21
C SER A 320 -14.86 10.05 -11.64
N SER A 321 -14.06 11.06 -11.97
CA SER A 321 -13.62 11.33 -13.35
C SER A 321 -12.13 11.61 -13.51
N ALA A 322 -11.39 11.66 -12.41
CA ALA A 322 -9.96 11.94 -12.39
C ALA A 322 -9.22 10.95 -11.47
N SER A 323 -7.95 10.76 -11.79
CA SER A 323 -6.99 10.02 -10.98
C SER A 323 -5.78 10.91 -10.69
N ASN A 324 -5.03 10.57 -9.64
CA ASN A 324 -3.78 11.21 -9.26
C ASN A 324 -2.61 10.23 -9.24
N SER A 325 -2.74 9.15 -9.99
CA SER A 325 -1.78 8.07 -10.10
C SER A 325 -1.84 7.51 -11.51
N ASN A 326 -0.73 6.99 -12.02
CA ASN A 326 -0.70 6.28 -13.30
C ASN A 326 -0.96 4.76 -13.14
N MET A 327 -1.35 4.31 -11.95
CA MET A 327 -1.44 2.89 -11.60
C MET A 327 -2.80 2.29 -11.96
N LEU A 328 -2.75 1.07 -12.50
CA LEU A 328 -3.88 0.18 -12.77
C LEU A 328 -3.70 -1.13 -12.00
N LEU A 329 -4.75 -1.56 -11.31
CA LEU A 329 -4.87 -2.88 -10.72
C LEU A 329 -5.92 -3.70 -11.47
N TYR A 330 -5.75 -5.02 -11.46
CA TYR A 330 -6.70 -5.95 -12.07
C TYR A 330 -7.21 -6.89 -10.99
N PHE A 331 -8.50 -6.76 -10.67
CA PHE A 331 -9.16 -7.59 -9.67
C PHE A 331 -10.65 -7.71 -9.93
N SER A 332 -11.26 -8.71 -9.31
CA SER A 332 -12.69 -8.74 -9.02
C SER A 332 -12.93 -8.45 -7.55
N ASP A 333 -14.08 -7.91 -7.21
CA ASP A 333 -14.45 -7.49 -5.87
C ASP A 333 -15.84 -8.01 -5.46
N PRO A 334 -16.00 -9.34 -5.34
CA PRO A 334 -17.26 -9.92 -4.93
C PRO A 334 -17.73 -9.35 -3.59
N ALA A 335 -19.04 -9.12 -3.48
CA ALA A 335 -19.71 -8.72 -2.24
C ALA A 335 -19.79 -9.89 -1.22
N VAL A 336 -18.63 -10.46 -0.91
CA VAL A 336 -18.40 -11.55 0.04
C VAL A 336 -17.45 -11.04 1.10
N TYR A 337 -17.73 -11.36 2.36
CA TYR A 337 -16.92 -10.92 3.48
C TYR A 337 -15.57 -11.67 3.51
N PRO A 338 -14.43 -10.97 3.57
CA PRO A 338 -13.10 -11.56 3.36
C PRO A 338 -12.57 -12.37 4.55
N TYR A 339 -13.11 -12.16 5.75
CA TYR A 339 -12.63 -12.82 6.96
C TYR A 339 -13.64 -13.89 7.42
N PRO A 340 -13.26 -15.16 7.62
CA PRO A 340 -14.20 -16.13 8.18
C PRO A 340 -14.58 -15.70 9.61
N PHE A 341 -15.88 -15.66 9.91
CA PHE A 341 -16.41 -15.50 11.28
C PHE A 341 -16.13 -16.73 12.13
#